data_AF-A0A182Q6T9-F1
#
_entry.id   AF-A0A182Q6T9-F1
#
_cell.length_a   1.000
_cell.length_b   1.000
_cell.length_c   1.000
_cell.angle_alpha   90.00
_cell.angle_beta   90.00
_cell.angle_gamma   90.00
#
_symmetry.space_group_name_H-M   'P 1'
#
loop_
_entity.id
_entity.type
_entity.pdbx_description
1 polymer ?
#
loop_
_entity_poly.entity_id
_entity_poly.type
_entity_poly.pdbx_seq_one_letter_code
_entity_poly.pdbx_strand_id
1 'polypeptide(L)'
;MVTSILKKGSTSCHCPIGVLLRESQQVRCEKPRMPTVHNRVSRRTRYLAKPRNPRTRYEPRLVARFTKQTEVSRPYKEPTVSKRLQQLALPHVRKLVAAQQDYRRFIARRQQDQLEKRIKKSIFTVYSRLANVQLPAIEKLKGMSPDEWQRHQDWLVRNAQPKQPPEPEKPQRPRKPLTELIERIETLSEPRFTRKKFAGQEKPGPAAKPAALKALPSDHVAKLAEPLERRRRAKGPTVEDTRLPESVLKAVASSRVAELAVAKSYRNVANEYRDKPFTVEPNALKAKASERILELAKPKKTKKK
;
A
#
# COMPACT_ATOMS: atom_id res chain seq x y z
N MET A 1 48.23 -54.67 46.06
CA MET A 1 48.13 -54.78 44.58
C MET A 1 47.99 -53.36 44.04
N VAL A 2 49.08 -52.74 43.57
CA VAL A 2 49.46 -52.64 42.13
C VAL A 2 48.41 -51.72 41.43
N THR A 3 48.67 -50.49 40.97
CA THR A 3 49.84 -49.94 40.23
C THR A 3 49.70 -48.43 39.90
N SER A 4 50.86 -47.75 39.79
CA SER A 4 51.30 -46.65 38.87
C SER A 4 50.38 -45.45 38.57
N ILE A 5 50.74 -44.20 38.89
CA ILE A 5 51.84 -43.34 38.36
C ILE A 5 51.73 -43.07 36.85
N LEU A 6 51.38 -41.82 36.49
CA LEU A 6 51.74 -41.18 35.21
C LEU A 6 51.86 -39.66 35.41
N LYS A 7 53.05 -39.22 35.85
CA LYS A 7 53.50 -37.82 35.76
C LYS A 7 54.04 -37.58 34.35
N LYS A 8 53.43 -36.68 33.57
CA LYS A 8 54.02 -36.17 32.33
C LYS A 8 54.97 -35.02 32.66
N GLY A 9 56.26 -35.29 32.52
CA GLY A 9 57.31 -34.27 32.54
C GLY A 9 57.34 -33.50 31.22
N SER A 10 57.22 -32.18 31.30
CA SER A 10 57.57 -31.27 30.21
C SER A 10 59.08 -30.99 30.30
N THR A 11 59.82 -31.48 29.32
CA THR A 11 61.23 -31.21 29.12
C THR A 11 61.46 -29.71 28.83
N SER A 12 62.30 -29.06 29.64
CA SER A 12 62.83 -27.73 29.36
C SER A 12 63.99 -27.86 28.38
N CYS A 13 63.74 -27.55 27.11
CA CYS A 13 64.80 -27.48 26.10
C CYS A 13 65.63 -26.20 26.34
N HIS A 14 66.84 -26.35 26.88
CA HIS A 14 67.86 -25.31 26.87
C HIS A 14 68.58 -25.34 25.51
N CYS A 15 68.14 -24.49 24.58
CA CYS A 15 68.88 -24.21 23.35
C CYS A 15 69.66 -22.89 23.51
N PRO A 16 71.01 -22.90 23.52
CA PRO A 16 71.83 -21.69 23.60
C PRO A 16 72.04 -21.09 22.21
N ILE A 17 70.97 -20.71 21.51
CA ILE A 17 71.04 -20.10 20.16
C ILE A 17 70.36 -18.71 20.13
N GLY A 18 69.85 -18.22 21.25
CA GLY A 18 69.01 -17.01 21.27
C GLY A 18 69.66 -15.67 21.62
N VAL A 19 70.99 -15.59 21.87
CA VAL A 19 71.59 -14.40 22.51
C VAL A 19 72.35 -13.46 21.56
N LEU A 20 72.62 -13.84 20.30
CA LEU A 20 73.44 -13.02 19.37
C LEU A 20 72.64 -12.31 18.26
N LEU A 21 71.42 -11.87 18.54
CA LEU A 21 70.61 -11.08 17.58
C LEU A 21 69.98 -9.83 18.23
N ARG A 22 70.61 -9.25 19.25
CA ARG A 22 70.12 -8.03 19.92
C ARG A 22 70.88 -6.74 19.64
N GLU A 23 71.96 -6.75 18.86
CA GLU A 23 72.79 -5.52 18.73
C GLU A 23 73.01 -5.00 17.30
N SER A 24 72.53 -5.68 16.26
CA SER A 24 72.75 -5.24 14.88
C SER A 24 71.45 -5.02 14.11
N GLN A 25 70.65 -4.02 14.52
CA GLN A 25 69.69 -3.32 13.64
C GLN A 25 68.93 -2.21 14.40
N GLN A 26 69.65 -1.17 14.84
CA GLN A 26 69.03 0.16 14.97
C GLN A 26 69.03 0.84 13.59
N VAL A 27 68.40 0.20 12.60
CA VAL A 27 67.98 0.92 11.39
C VAL A 27 66.81 1.76 11.85
N ARG A 28 67.00 3.08 11.90
CA ARG A 28 65.91 4.04 12.06
C ARG A 28 64.94 3.81 10.91
N CYS A 29 63.90 3.01 11.15
CA CYS A 29 62.73 2.96 10.29
C CYS A 29 62.01 4.30 10.43
N GLU A 30 62.48 5.31 9.71
CA GLU A 30 61.63 6.42 9.33
C GLU A 30 60.44 5.80 8.59
N LYS A 31 59.29 5.74 9.27
CA LYS A 31 58.05 5.25 8.68
C LYS A 31 57.88 6.04 7.38
N PRO A 32 57.82 5.39 6.21
CA PRO A 32 57.50 6.10 4.99
C PRO A 32 56.19 6.82 5.24
N ARG A 33 56.18 8.15 5.08
CA ARG A 33 54.94 8.93 5.11
C ARG A 33 54.10 8.38 3.96
N MET A 34 53.24 7.43 4.28
CA MET A 34 52.25 6.89 3.36
C MET A 34 51.55 8.10 2.76
N PRO A 35 51.57 8.28 1.43
CA PRO A 35 50.81 9.35 0.81
C PRO A 35 49.40 9.19 1.35
N THR A 36 48.84 10.24 1.93
CA THR A 36 47.44 10.27 2.32
C THR A 36 46.64 10.15 1.04
N VAL A 37 46.47 8.91 0.58
CA VAL A 37 45.49 8.54 -0.42
C VAL A 37 44.19 8.82 0.28
N HIS A 38 43.72 10.06 0.12
CA HIS A 38 42.34 10.40 0.35
C HIS A 38 41.58 9.50 -0.60
N ASN A 39 41.22 8.30 -0.11
CA ASN A 39 40.32 7.39 -0.78
C ASN A 39 39.08 8.21 -1.04
N ARG A 40 38.99 8.77 -2.25
CA ARG A 40 37.83 9.48 -2.73
C ARG A 40 36.80 8.39 -2.93
N VAL A 41 36.14 8.05 -1.82
CA VAL A 41 34.96 7.20 -1.79
C VAL A 41 34.08 7.66 -2.94
N SER A 42 33.79 6.75 -3.87
CA SER A 42 33.10 7.11 -5.11
C SER A 42 31.85 7.93 -4.82
N ARG A 43 31.46 8.83 -5.73
CA ARG A 43 30.24 9.64 -5.58
C ARG A 43 29.03 8.79 -5.19
N ARG A 44 28.97 7.55 -5.71
CA ARG A 44 27.93 6.57 -5.40
C ARG A 44 27.96 6.12 -3.94
N THR A 45 29.11 5.73 -3.39
CA THR A 45 29.22 5.31 -2.00
C THR A 45 28.95 6.47 -1.04
N ARG A 46 29.37 7.70 -1.37
CA ARG A 46 28.97 8.90 -0.59
C ARG A 46 27.46 9.15 -0.64
N TYR A 47 26.81 8.89 -1.77
CA TYR A 47 25.36 9.05 -1.92
C TYR A 47 24.58 7.99 -1.13
N LEU A 48 25.06 6.75 -1.12
CA LEU A 48 24.47 5.65 -0.35
C LEU A 48 24.70 5.78 1.16
N ALA A 49 25.81 6.39 1.58
CA ALA A 49 26.12 6.64 2.98
C ALA A 49 25.35 7.83 3.60
N LYS A 50 24.62 8.63 2.80
CA LYS A 50 23.75 9.67 3.34
C LYS A 50 22.56 9.00 4.04
N PRO A 51 22.35 9.21 5.35
CA PRO A 51 21.17 8.70 6.02
C PRO A 51 19.92 9.22 5.31
N ARG A 52 19.02 8.31 4.95
CA ARG A 52 17.74 8.68 4.35
C ARG A 52 16.92 9.37 5.43
N ASN A 53 16.84 10.69 5.39
CA ASN A 53 15.91 11.45 6.24
C ASN A 53 14.50 10.90 5.98
N PRO A 54 13.85 10.28 6.98
CA PRO A 54 12.50 9.79 6.82
C PRO A 54 11.59 11.00 6.65
N ARG A 55 11.25 11.34 5.39
CA ARG A 55 10.18 12.28 5.12
C ARG A 55 8.90 11.67 5.67
N THR A 56 8.24 12.38 6.56
CA THR A 56 6.89 12.05 7.02
C THR A 56 6.04 11.78 5.77
N ARG A 57 5.40 10.61 5.70
CA ARG A 57 4.61 10.16 4.53
C ARG A 57 3.45 11.11 4.17
N TYR A 58 3.22 12.13 4.97
CA TYR A 58 2.10 13.04 4.83
C TYR A 58 2.50 14.45 5.25
N GLU A 59 2.70 15.34 4.26
CA GLU A 59 2.56 16.78 4.44
C GLU A 59 1.20 17.15 3.83
N PRO A 60 0.21 17.62 4.62
CA PRO A 60 -1.06 18.05 4.08
C PRO A 60 -0.82 19.27 3.19
N ARG A 61 -0.90 19.07 1.87
CA ARG A 61 -0.91 20.18 0.92
C ARG A 61 -2.27 20.87 0.99
N LEU A 62 -2.25 22.19 1.21
CA LEU A 62 -3.44 23.03 1.09
C LEU A 62 -3.99 22.91 -0.33
N VAL A 63 -5.19 22.34 -0.45
CA VAL A 63 -5.89 22.16 -1.72
C VAL A 63 -6.40 23.51 -2.18
N ALA A 64 -5.74 24.10 -3.18
CA ALA A 64 -6.25 25.28 -3.87
C ALA A 64 -7.62 24.93 -4.50
N ARG A 65 -8.68 25.57 -4.00
CA ARG A 65 -10.05 25.41 -4.48
C ARG A 65 -10.20 26.12 -5.83
N PHE A 66 -9.81 25.45 -6.92
CA PHE A 66 -10.17 25.92 -8.25
C PHE A 66 -11.63 25.54 -8.56
N THR A 67 -12.45 26.56 -8.83
CA THR A 67 -13.85 26.47 -9.26
C THR A 67 -13.96 25.98 -10.71
N LYS A 68 -13.54 24.74 -10.96
CA LYS A 68 -13.89 24.05 -12.21
C LYS A 68 -15.16 23.27 -11.94
N GLN A 69 -16.26 23.65 -12.62
CA GLN A 69 -17.49 22.86 -12.62
C GLN A 69 -17.12 21.43 -13.01
N THR A 70 -17.17 20.53 -12.03
CA THR A 70 -16.85 19.13 -12.23
C THR A 70 -18.17 18.47 -12.58
N GLU A 71 -18.40 18.20 -13.86
CA GLU A 71 -19.55 17.39 -14.26
C GLU A 71 -19.34 15.97 -13.74
N VAL A 72 -20.09 15.60 -12.70
CA VAL A 72 -20.09 14.26 -12.14
C VAL A 72 -20.91 13.37 -13.06
N SER A 73 -20.28 12.79 -14.07
CA SER A 73 -20.88 11.72 -14.86
C SER A 73 -21.02 10.47 -13.98
N ARG A 74 -22.27 10.11 -13.68
CA ARG A 74 -22.60 8.95 -12.85
C ARG A 74 -22.55 7.70 -13.74
N PRO A 75 -21.67 6.72 -13.46
CA PRO A 75 -21.33 5.63 -14.38
C PRO A 75 -22.49 4.66 -14.67
N TYR A 76 -23.58 4.72 -13.92
CA TYR A 76 -24.80 3.93 -14.12
C TYR A 76 -25.80 4.55 -15.11
N LYS A 77 -25.56 5.78 -15.61
CA LYS A 77 -26.39 6.41 -16.65
C LYS A 77 -25.97 6.05 -18.07
N GLU A 78 -24.80 5.44 -18.27
CA GLU A 78 -24.39 4.90 -19.57
C GLU A 78 -24.68 3.39 -19.59
N PRO A 79 -25.60 2.90 -20.45
CA PRO A 79 -25.96 1.48 -20.50
C PRO A 79 -24.80 0.58 -20.96
N THR A 80 -23.70 1.16 -21.43
CA THR A 80 -22.47 0.44 -21.80
C THR A 80 -21.26 1.24 -21.33
N VAL A 81 -20.49 0.66 -20.40
CA VAL A 81 -19.19 1.21 -19.99
C VAL A 81 -18.36 1.46 -21.24
N SER A 82 -17.88 2.69 -21.44
CA SER A 82 -17.07 3.03 -22.62
C SER A 82 -15.99 1.97 -22.83
N LYS A 83 -15.81 1.51 -24.08
CA LYS A 83 -14.83 0.46 -24.42
C LYS A 83 -13.44 0.75 -23.83
N ARG A 84 -13.08 2.03 -23.76
CA ARG A 84 -11.87 2.53 -23.11
C ARG A 84 -11.79 2.19 -21.61
N LEU A 85 -12.86 2.37 -20.85
CA LEU A 85 -12.93 2.02 -19.42
C LEU A 85 -12.84 0.50 -19.20
N GLN A 86 -13.49 -0.30 -20.05
CA GLN A 86 -13.37 -1.77 -20.01
C GLN A 86 -11.93 -2.23 -20.29
N GLN A 87 -11.23 -1.56 -21.19
CA GLN A 87 -9.84 -1.87 -21.52
C GLN A 87 -8.85 -1.45 -20.44
N LEU A 88 -9.09 -0.30 -19.81
CA LEU A 88 -8.34 0.15 -18.64
C LEU A 88 -8.67 -0.69 -17.39
N ALA A 89 -9.66 -1.58 -17.44
CA ALA A 89 -9.93 -2.55 -16.38
C ALA A 89 -9.00 -3.78 -16.42
N LEU A 90 -8.33 -4.05 -17.54
CA LEU A 90 -7.48 -5.24 -17.68
C LEU A 90 -6.22 -5.14 -16.80
N PRO A 91 -5.87 -6.18 -16.03
CA PRO A 91 -4.80 -6.12 -15.03
C PRO A 91 -3.44 -5.72 -15.62
N HIS A 92 -3.15 -6.19 -16.83
CA HIS A 92 -1.87 -5.91 -17.50
C HIS A 92 -1.79 -4.47 -18.00
N VAL A 93 -2.87 -3.96 -18.60
CA VAL A 93 -2.97 -2.56 -19.06
C VAL A 93 -2.91 -1.61 -17.86
N ARG A 94 -3.56 -1.95 -16.74
CA ARG A 94 -3.47 -1.19 -15.48
C ARG A 94 -2.05 -1.05 -14.97
N LYS A 95 -1.29 -2.15 -14.94
CA LYS A 95 0.12 -2.15 -14.50
C LYS A 95 0.99 -1.25 -15.39
N LEU A 96 0.78 -1.30 -16.71
CA LEU A 96 1.52 -0.45 -17.66
C LEU A 96 1.15 1.02 -17.53
N VAL A 97 -0.13 1.35 -17.35
CA VAL A 97 -0.61 2.73 -17.16
C VAL A 97 -0.17 3.30 -15.81
N ALA A 98 -0.21 2.50 -14.73
CA ALA A 98 0.30 2.89 -13.43
C ALA A 98 1.81 3.16 -13.48
N ALA A 99 2.58 2.25 -14.09
CA ALA A 99 4.01 2.47 -14.32
C ALA A 99 4.27 3.72 -15.16
N GLN A 100 3.46 3.98 -16.21
CA GLN A 100 3.57 5.20 -17.00
C GLN A 100 3.41 6.46 -16.14
N GLN A 101 2.46 6.46 -15.20
CA GLN A 101 2.20 7.58 -14.30
C GLN A 101 3.33 7.79 -13.28
N ASP A 102 3.79 6.71 -12.66
CA ASP A 102 4.86 6.73 -11.64
C ASP A 102 6.18 7.24 -12.24
N TYR A 103 6.46 6.83 -13.48
CA TYR A 103 7.72 7.13 -14.13
C TYR A 103 7.67 8.32 -15.10
N ARG A 104 6.51 8.98 -15.26
CA ARG A 104 6.33 10.12 -16.19
C ARG A 104 7.34 11.24 -15.97
N ARG A 105 7.81 11.40 -14.73
CA ARG A 105 8.74 12.47 -14.31
C ARG A 105 10.21 12.11 -14.44
N PHE A 106 10.54 10.82 -14.54
CA PHE A 106 11.92 10.32 -14.43
C PHE A 106 12.43 9.66 -15.71
N ILE A 107 11.53 9.30 -16.62
CA ILE A 107 11.85 8.59 -17.86
C ILE A 107 12.07 9.58 -19.01
N ALA A 108 13.13 9.36 -19.78
CA ALA A 108 13.42 10.09 -21.01
C ALA A 108 12.32 9.85 -22.07
N ARG A 109 11.98 10.87 -22.88
CA ARG A 109 10.91 10.80 -23.90
C ARG A 109 10.94 9.51 -24.74
N ARG A 110 12.12 9.08 -25.19
CA ARG A 110 12.30 7.86 -26.01
C ARG A 110 11.77 6.58 -25.33
N GLN A 111 11.89 6.48 -24.01
CA GLN A 111 11.39 5.35 -23.23
C GLN A 111 9.88 5.47 -22.95
N GLN A 112 9.33 6.70 -22.87
CA GLN A 112 7.87 6.92 -22.84
C GLN A 112 7.23 6.43 -24.14
N ASP A 113 7.82 6.74 -25.30
CA ASP A 113 7.30 6.29 -26.61
C ASP A 113 7.30 4.77 -26.74
N GLN A 114 8.33 4.08 -26.22
CA GLN A 114 8.38 2.62 -26.20
C GLN A 114 7.28 2.03 -25.31
N LEU A 115 7.00 2.65 -24.17
CA LEU A 115 5.96 2.20 -23.25
C LEU A 115 4.55 2.44 -23.83
N GLU A 116 4.33 3.57 -24.51
CA GLU A 116 3.08 3.82 -25.25
C GLU A 116 2.89 2.83 -26.41
N LYS A 117 3.95 2.49 -27.15
CA LYS A 117 3.89 1.45 -28.19
C LYS A 117 3.52 0.08 -27.61
N ARG A 118 4.02 -0.27 -26.41
CA ARG A 118 3.64 -1.51 -25.72
C ARG A 118 2.19 -1.50 -25.25
N ILE A 119 1.70 -0.38 -24.72
CA ILE A 119 0.29 -0.20 -24.35
C ILE A 119 -0.60 -0.37 -25.59
N LYS A 120 -0.30 0.33 -26.69
CA LYS A 120 -1.03 0.21 -27.96
C LYS A 120 -1.03 -1.23 -28.49
N LYS A 121 0.13 -1.90 -28.52
CA LYS A 121 0.23 -3.32 -28.92
C LYS A 121 -0.63 -4.23 -28.04
N SER A 122 -0.59 -4.05 -26.71
CA SER A 122 -1.41 -4.85 -25.79
C SER A 122 -2.91 -4.64 -25.97
N ILE A 123 -3.32 -3.44 -26.36
CA ILE A 123 -4.72 -3.11 -26.66
C ILE A 123 -5.16 -3.78 -27.96
N PHE A 124 -4.32 -3.74 -29.00
CA PHE A 124 -4.62 -4.37 -30.29
C PHE A 124 -4.62 -5.91 -30.22
N THR A 125 -3.77 -6.54 -29.40
CA THR A 125 -3.79 -7.99 -29.20
C THR A 125 -5.03 -8.47 -28.43
N VAL A 126 -5.57 -7.65 -27.54
CA VAL A 126 -6.85 -7.94 -26.88
C VAL A 126 -8.00 -7.85 -27.87
N TYR A 127 -8.01 -6.82 -28.73
CA TYR A 127 -9.04 -6.69 -29.75
C TYR A 127 -9.00 -7.79 -30.81
N SER A 128 -7.81 -8.23 -31.22
CA SER A 128 -7.70 -9.35 -32.16
C SER A 128 -8.15 -10.68 -31.54
N ARG A 129 -7.90 -10.88 -30.24
CA ARG A 129 -8.42 -12.05 -29.51
C ARG A 129 -9.94 -11.98 -29.38
N LEU A 130 -10.51 -10.84 -28.98
CA LEU A 130 -11.96 -10.67 -28.84
C LEU A 130 -12.71 -10.75 -30.17
N ALA A 131 -12.10 -10.27 -31.27
CA ALA A 131 -12.72 -10.34 -32.59
C ALA A 131 -12.83 -11.78 -33.14
N ASN A 132 -12.01 -12.70 -32.63
CA ASN A 132 -11.99 -14.10 -33.05
C ASN A 132 -12.75 -15.04 -32.09
N VAL A 133 -13.31 -14.53 -30.99
CA VAL A 133 -14.21 -15.33 -30.14
C VAL A 133 -15.56 -15.39 -30.83
N GLN A 134 -15.84 -16.52 -31.49
CA GLN A 134 -17.21 -16.85 -31.86
C GLN A 134 -18.00 -16.99 -30.56
N LEU A 135 -18.98 -16.12 -30.36
CA LEU A 135 -19.89 -16.26 -29.23
C LEU A 135 -20.62 -17.60 -29.41
N PRO A 136 -20.64 -18.47 -28.39
CA PRO A 136 -21.43 -19.70 -28.47
C PRO A 136 -22.87 -19.34 -28.83
N ALA A 137 -23.51 -20.19 -29.64
CA ALA A 137 -24.91 -19.99 -29.99
C ALA A 137 -25.70 -19.78 -28.70
N ILE A 138 -26.47 -18.69 -28.65
CA ILE A 138 -27.31 -18.38 -27.48
C ILE A 138 -28.41 -19.43 -27.49
N GLU A 139 -28.19 -20.53 -26.78
CA GLU A 139 -29.23 -21.50 -26.49
C GLU A 139 -30.36 -20.74 -25.80
N LYS A 140 -31.58 -20.88 -26.32
CA LYS A 140 -32.76 -20.24 -25.73
C LYS A 140 -32.78 -20.61 -24.25
N LEU A 141 -32.69 -19.61 -23.39
CA LEU A 141 -32.70 -19.82 -21.94
C LEU A 141 -33.93 -20.64 -21.58
N LYS A 142 -33.71 -21.88 -21.17
CA LYS A 142 -34.76 -22.76 -20.66
C LYS A 142 -35.28 -22.09 -19.39
N GLY A 143 -36.56 -21.71 -19.37
CA GLY A 143 -37.18 -21.19 -18.16
C GLY A 143 -37.05 -22.22 -17.04
N MET A 144 -36.68 -21.79 -15.84
CA MET A 144 -36.64 -22.68 -14.67
C MET A 144 -38.05 -23.22 -14.38
N SER A 145 -38.13 -24.50 -14.06
CA SER A 145 -39.34 -25.11 -13.50
C SER A 145 -39.73 -24.42 -12.18
N PRO A 146 -41.02 -24.37 -11.80
CA PRO A 146 -41.44 -23.86 -10.48
C PRO A 146 -40.67 -24.48 -9.31
N ASP A 147 -40.35 -25.78 -9.39
CA ASP A 147 -39.58 -26.48 -8.36
C ASP A 147 -38.11 -26.04 -8.32
N GLU A 148 -37.52 -25.80 -9.50
CA GLU A 148 -36.16 -25.25 -9.62
C GLU A 148 -36.09 -23.83 -9.10
N TRP A 149 -37.17 -23.05 -9.30
CA TRP A 149 -37.30 -21.71 -8.78
C TRP A 149 -37.38 -21.70 -7.25
N GLN A 150 -38.14 -22.61 -6.64
CA GLN A 150 -38.16 -22.76 -5.17
C GLN A 150 -36.79 -23.12 -4.61
N ARG A 151 -36.09 -24.10 -5.22
CA ARG A 151 -34.71 -24.44 -4.84
C ARG A 151 -33.76 -23.24 -4.97
N HIS A 152 -33.96 -22.41 -6.00
CA HIS A 152 -33.19 -21.20 -6.19
C HIS A 152 -33.47 -20.15 -5.10
N GLN A 153 -34.74 -19.98 -4.70
CA GLN A 153 -35.12 -19.11 -3.59
C GLN A 153 -34.52 -19.58 -2.27
N ASP A 154 -34.58 -20.89 -1.96
CA ASP A 154 -33.96 -21.45 -0.75
C ASP A 154 -32.43 -21.24 -0.74
N TRP A 155 -31.79 -21.40 -1.91
CA TRP A 155 -30.37 -21.13 -2.07
C TRP A 155 -30.03 -19.65 -1.85
N LEU A 156 -30.87 -18.72 -2.34
CA LEU A 156 -30.72 -17.29 -2.11
C LEU A 156 -30.86 -16.97 -0.61
N VAL A 157 -31.85 -17.52 0.07
CA VAL A 157 -32.05 -17.34 1.52
C VAL A 157 -30.83 -17.82 2.30
N ARG A 158 -30.29 -19.00 1.96
CA ARG A 158 -29.09 -19.55 2.61
C ARG A 158 -27.84 -18.69 2.39
N ASN A 159 -27.66 -18.13 1.19
CA ASN A 159 -26.50 -17.29 0.87
C ASN A 159 -26.64 -15.83 1.28
N ALA A 160 -27.86 -15.34 1.46
CA ALA A 160 -28.14 -14.00 1.97
C ALA A 160 -27.82 -13.88 3.46
N GLN A 161 -27.79 -15.00 4.20
CA GLN A 161 -27.34 -14.99 5.59
C GLN A 161 -25.88 -14.53 5.67
N PRO A 162 -25.55 -13.58 6.56
CA PRO A 162 -24.19 -13.09 6.70
C PRO A 162 -23.28 -14.25 7.11
N LYS A 163 -22.23 -14.49 6.32
CA LYS A 163 -21.22 -15.49 6.64
C LYS A 163 -20.52 -15.04 7.93
N GLN A 164 -20.76 -15.77 9.02
CA GLN A 164 -19.95 -15.58 10.22
C GLN A 164 -18.52 -16.00 9.86
N PRO A 165 -17.52 -15.11 9.99
CA PRO A 165 -16.14 -15.52 9.80
C PRO A 165 -15.84 -16.64 10.82
N PRO A 166 -15.09 -17.68 10.44
CA PRO A 166 -14.67 -18.68 11.41
C PRO A 166 -13.97 -17.96 12.56
N GLU A 167 -14.33 -18.31 13.80
CA GLU A 167 -13.66 -17.75 14.97
C GLU A 167 -12.16 -18.02 14.81
N PRO A 168 -11.29 -17.00 14.85
CA PRO A 168 -9.87 -17.21 14.67
C PRO A 168 -9.40 -18.19 15.74
N GLU A 169 -8.76 -19.28 15.32
CA GLU A 169 -8.15 -20.21 16.26
C GLU A 169 -7.23 -19.43 17.20
N LYS A 170 -7.52 -19.50 18.50
CA LYS A 170 -6.70 -18.82 19.50
C LYS A 170 -5.28 -19.37 19.36
N PRO A 171 -4.26 -18.51 19.12
CA PRO A 171 -2.92 -18.99 18.89
C PRO A 171 -2.48 -19.78 20.12
N GLN A 172 -2.27 -21.08 19.96
CA GLN A 172 -1.68 -21.89 21.01
C GLN A 172 -0.27 -21.35 21.23
N ARG A 173 -0.03 -20.78 22.41
CA ARG A 173 1.29 -20.35 22.85
C ARG A 173 1.85 -21.48 23.72
N PRO A 174 2.50 -22.51 23.14
CA PRO A 174 3.09 -23.57 23.93
C PRO A 174 4.11 -22.93 24.87
N ARG A 175 3.83 -22.96 26.16
CA ARG A 175 4.78 -22.54 27.18
C ARG A 175 5.75 -23.70 27.36
N LYS A 176 7.03 -23.44 27.16
CA LYS A 176 8.07 -24.40 27.54
C LYS A 176 8.03 -24.58 29.07
N PRO A 177 8.14 -25.81 29.59
CA PRO A 177 8.23 -26.03 31.02
C PRO A 177 9.47 -25.31 31.57
N LEU A 178 9.41 -24.91 32.85
CA LEU A 178 10.49 -24.16 33.50
C LEU A 178 11.84 -24.91 33.40
N THR A 179 11.82 -26.25 33.47
CA THR A 179 12.98 -27.12 33.36
C THR A 179 13.82 -26.88 32.11
N GLU A 180 13.19 -26.73 30.94
CA GLU A 180 13.88 -26.41 29.67
C GLU A 180 14.42 -24.97 29.60
N LEU A 181 13.90 -24.09 30.46
CA LEU A 181 14.28 -22.67 30.48
C LEU A 181 15.38 -22.34 31.48
N ILE A 182 15.63 -23.21 32.47
CA ILE A 182 16.62 -22.98 33.54
C ILE A 182 18.01 -22.72 32.94
N GLU A 183 18.51 -23.58 32.04
CA GLU A 183 19.83 -23.42 31.41
C GLU A 183 19.98 -22.07 30.68
N ARG A 184 18.92 -21.64 29.98
CA ARG A 184 18.90 -20.37 29.28
C ARG A 184 18.84 -19.19 30.24
N ILE A 185 18.07 -19.30 31.32
CA ILE A 185 17.99 -18.28 32.37
C ILE A 185 19.37 -18.12 33.02
N GLU A 186 20.04 -19.23 33.34
CA GLU A 186 21.39 -19.23 33.88
C GLU A 186 22.35 -18.52 32.91
N THR A 187 22.35 -18.90 31.63
CA THR A 187 23.18 -18.25 30.59
C THR A 187 22.90 -16.75 30.44
N LEU A 188 21.64 -16.33 30.60
CA LEU A 188 21.26 -14.91 30.52
C LEU A 188 21.54 -14.14 31.81
N SER A 189 21.56 -14.84 32.95
CA SER A 189 21.88 -14.29 34.26
C SER A 189 23.38 -14.12 34.47
N GLU A 190 24.20 -14.85 33.72
CA GLU A 190 25.64 -14.63 33.69
C GLU A 190 25.92 -13.16 33.35
N PRO A 191 26.69 -12.45 34.20
CA PRO A 191 27.06 -11.08 33.92
C PRO A 191 27.79 -11.10 32.58
N ARG A 192 27.34 -10.27 31.63
CA ARG A 192 28.03 -10.11 30.34
C ARG A 192 29.50 -9.91 30.64
N PHE A 193 30.35 -10.84 30.20
CA PHE A 193 31.79 -10.79 30.40
C PHE A 193 32.26 -9.35 30.29
N THR A 194 32.87 -8.85 31.37
CA THR A 194 33.45 -7.52 31.42
C THR A 194 34.34 -7.41 30.20
N ARG A 195 33.87 -6.72 29.15
CA ARG A 195 34.67 -6.56 27.94
C ARG A 195 35.99 -5.97 28.43
N LYS A 196 37.13 -6.49 27.98
CA LYS A 196 38.46 -5.96 28.36
C LYS A 196 38.59 -4.43 28.23
N LYS A 197 37.70 -3.81 27.42
CA LYS A 197 37.50 -2.36 27.30
C LYS A 197 37.10 -1.63 28.60
N PHE A 198 36.54 -2.32 29.60
CA PHE A 198 36.08 -1.75 30.87
C PHE A 198 36.88 -2.28 32.08
N ALA A 199 37.88 -3.14 31.88
CA ALA A 199 38.68 -3.72 32.95
C ALA A 199 39.90 -2.85 33.33
N GLY A 200 39.74 -1.53 33.31
CA GLY A 200 40.77 -0.58 33.73
C GLY A 200 40.16 0.47 34.65
N GLN A 201 41.00 1.15 35.44
CA GLN A 201 40.57 2.36 36.14
C GLN A 201 39.89 3.28 35.11
N GLU A 202 38.65 3.68 35.40
CA GLU A 202 37.95 4.65 34.57
C GLU A 202 38.88 5.84 34.43
N LYS A 203 39.37 6.07 33.21
CA LYS A 203 40.15 7.28 32.94
C LYS A 203 39.25 8.43 33.37
N PRO A 204 39.71 9.33 34.27
CA PRO A 204 38.89 10.47 34.64
C PRO A 204 38.48 11.13 33.34
N GLY A 205 37.18 11.12 33.08
CA GLY A 205 36.63 11.73 31.87
C GLY A 205 37.15 13.16 31.79
N PRO A 206 37.31 13.74 30.59
CA PRO A 206 37.79 15.11 30.46
C PRO A 206 36.94 16.00 31.39
N ALA A 207 37.56 16.46 32.47
CA ALA A 207 36.89 17.28 33.46
C ALA A 207 36.33 18.49 32.72
N ALA A 208 35.06 18.80 32.94
CA ALA A 208 34.45 19.98 32.35
C ALA A 208 35.35 21.17 32.68
N LYS A 209 35.75 21.94 31.66
CA LYS A 209 36.54 23.15 31.88
C LYS A 209 35.79 24.03 32.90
N PRO A 210 36.47 24.70 33.84
CA PRO A 210 35.79 25.51 34.86
C PRO A 210 34.91 26.62 34.25
N ALA A 211 35.25 27.09 33.05
CA ALA A 211 34.42 28.03 32.28
C ALA A 211 33.08 27.41 31.80
N ALA A 212 33.06 26.12 31.47
CA ALA A 212 31.84 25.42 31.06
C ALA A 212 30.86 25.24 32.22
N LEU A 213 31.36 25.14 33.46
CA LEU A 213 30.54 25.08 34.67
C LEU A 213 29.87 26.43 35.00
N LYS A 214 30.45 27.54 34.54
CA LYS A 214 29.93 28.90 34.75
C LYS A 214 29.12 29.45 33.58
N ALA A 215 29.05 28.72 32.47
CA ALA A 215 28.36 29.18 31.27
C ALA A 215 26.84 29.16 31.47
N LEU A 216 26.21 30.32 31.35
CA LEU A 216 24.75 30.41 31.31
C LEU A 216 24.22 29.91 29.97
N PRO A 217 23.11 29.15 29.94
CA PRO A 217 22.50 28.73 28.69
C PRO A 217 21.97 29.95 27.94
N SER A 218 22.00 29.91 26.60
CA SER A 218 21.31 30.92 25.81
C SER A 218 19.79 30.78 25.92
N ASP A 219 19.06 31.86 25.69
CA ASP A 219 17.59 31.87 25.77
C ASP A 219 16.93 30.79 24.91
N HIS A 220 17.52 30.48 23.75
CA HIS A 220 17.04 29.40 22.89
C HIS A 220 17.22 28.01 23.53
N VAL A 221 18.34 27.77 24.21
CA VAL A 221 18.59 26.51 24.93
C VAL A 221 17.67 26.40 26.14
N ALA A 222 17.41 27.51 26.84
CA ALA A 222 16.43 27.57 27.92
C ALA A 222 15.02 27.20 27.41
N LYS A 223 14.58 27.77 26.27
CA LYS A 223 13.29 27.43 25.62
C LYS A 223 13.19 25.97 25.17
N LEU A 224 14.30 25.38 24.71
CA LEU A 224 14.31 23.95 24.34
C LEU A 224 14.28 23.03 25.56
N ALA A 225 14.78 23.49 26.71
CA ALA A 225 14.77 22.76 27.96
C ALA A 225 13.41 22.83 28.67
N GLU A 226 12.56 23.80 28.33
CA GLU A 226 11.17 23.82 28.79
C GLU A 226 10.49 22.49 28.43
N PRO A 227 9.81 21.85 29.38
CA PRO A 227 9.17 20.57 29.15
C PRO A 227 8.11 20.75 28.06
N LEU A 228 8.41 20.24 26.86
CA LEU A 228 7.44 20.21 25.78
C LEU A 228 6.21 19.48 26.29
N GLU A 229 5.06 20.15 26.31
CA GLU A 229 3.78 19.51 26.59
C GLU A 229 3.56 18.41 25.56
N ARG A 230 4.00 17.20 25.90
CA ARG A 230 3.76 16.02 25.09
C ARG A 230 2.26 15.87 25.09
N ARG A 231 1.61 16.20 23.96
CA ARG A 231 0.23 15.80 23.69
C ARG A 231 0.11 14.35 24.14
N ARG A 232 -0.59 14.12 25.26
CA ARG A 232 -0.75 12.78 25.84
C ARG A 232 -1.25 11.90 24.69
N ARG A 233 -0.41 10.98 24.20
CA ARG A 233 -0.79 10.08 23.10
C ARG A 233 -1.94 9.16 23.51
N ALA A 234 -2.16 9.01 24.82
CA ALA A 234 -3.44 8.64 25.38
C ALA A 234 -4.24 9.90 25.68
N LYS A 235 -4.97 10.41 24.68
CA LYS A 235 -6.28 10.98 25.01
C LYS A 235 -7.02 9.82 25.70
N GLY A 236 -7.76 10.08 26.78
CA GLY A 236 -8.68 9.09 27.34
C GLY A 236 -9.66 8.58 26.26
N PRO A 237 -10.63 7.71 26.60
CA PRO A 237 -11.68 7.36 25.65
C PRO A 237 -12.20 8.65 25.02
N THR A 238 -12.02 8.79 23.71
CA THR A 238 -12.55 9.92 22.96
C THR A 238 -14.05 9.85 23.13
N VAL A 239 -14.58 10.64 24.06
CA VAL A 239 -16.00 10.94 24.13
C VAL A 239 -16.23 11.78 22.89
N GLU A 240 -16.62 11.11 21.81
CA GLU A 240 -17.06 11.81 20.62
C GLU A 240 -18.27 12.64 21.04
N ASP A 241 -18.17 13.96 20.87
CA ASP A 241 -19.31 14.85 21.09
C ASP A 241 -20.38 14.49 20.06
N THR A 242 -21.28 13.58 20.45
CA THR A 242 -22.46 13.16 19.67
C THR A 242 -23.52 14.25 19.58
N ARG A 243 -23.27 15.41 20.23
CA ARG A 243 -24.13 16.58 20.14
C ARG A 243 -24.07 17.13 18.72
N LEU A 244 -25.18 16.97 18.01
CA LEU A 244 -25.38 17.62 16.73
C LEU A 244 -25.30 19.14 16.93
N PRO A 245 -24.62 19.88 16.04
CA PRO A 245 -24.55 21.33 16.16
C PRO A 245 -25.95 21.93 16.02
N GLU A 246 -26.22 23.02 16.74
CA GLU A 246 -27.54 23.65 16.74
C GLU A 246 -28.01 24.06 15.34
N SER A 247 -27.09 24.34 14.42
CA SER A 247 -27.39 24.65 13.03
C SER A 247 -28.07 23.48 12.30
N VAL A 248 -27.74 22.23 12.65
CA VAL A 248 -28.36 21.03 12.09
C VAL A 248 -29.75 20.81 12.70
N LEU A 249 -29.91 21.07 14.00
CA LEU A 249 -31.21 20.95 14.68
C LEU A 249 -32.21 22.02 14.22
N LYS A 250 -31.73 23.22 13.91
CA LYS A 250 -32.54 24.35 13.43
C LYS A 250 -32.68 24.39 11.90
N ALA A 251 -32.07 23.45 11.18
CA ALA A 251 -32.13 23.44 9.72
C ALA A 251 -33.54 23.06 9.22
N VAL A 252 -34.20 24.00 8.55
CA VAL A 252 -35.47 23.75 7.86
C VAL A 252 -35.18 23.22 6.46
N ALA A 253 -35.87 22.17 6.05
CA ALA A 253 -35.75 21.62 4.69
C ALA A 253 -36.15 22.70 3.66
N SER A 254 -35.41 22.78 2.54
CA SER A 254 -35.78 23.69 1.46
C SER A 254 -37.14 23.29 0.86
N SER A 255 -37.86 24.26 0.30
CA SER A 255 -39.19 24.05 -0.32
C SER A 255 -39.19 22.86 -1.28
N ARG A 256 -38.16 22.75 -2.13
CA ARG A 256 -38.02 21.64 -3.07
C ARG A 256 -37.82 20.29 -2.40
N VAL A 257 -37.12 20.22 -1.27
CA VAL A 257 -36.95 18.95 -0.52
C VAL A 257 -38.26 18.56 0.14
N ALA A 258 -39.02 19.54 0.65
CA ALA A 258 -40.37 19.29 1.18
C ALA A 258 -41.32 18.76 0.08
N GLU A 259 -41.31 19.36 -1.12
CA GLU A 259 -42.08 18.87 -2.28
C GLU A 259 -41.72 17.44 -2.68
N LEU A 260 -40.43 17.11 -2.70
CA LEU A 260 -39.96 15.76 -3.05
C LEU A 260 -40.25 14.73 -1.95
N ALA A 261 -40.35 15.17 -0.70
CA ALA A 261 -40.70 14.30 0.42
C ALA A 261 -42.19 13.92 0.43
N VAL A 262 -43.05 14.69 -0.26
CA VAL A 262 -44.45 14.29 -0.47
C VAL A 262 -44.47 13.05 -1.35
N ALA A 263 -44.97 11.95 -0.79
CA ALA A 263 -45.13 10.71 -1.54
C ALA A 263 -46.00 10.96 -2.79
N LYS A 264 -45.54 10.47 -3.95
CA LYS A 264 -46.32 10.57 -5.19
C LYS A 264 -47.60 9.75 -5.02
N SER A 265 -48.75 10.42 -4.93
CA SER A 265 -50.04 9.73 -4.86
C SER A 265 -50.45 9.25 -6.25
N TYR A 266 -50.33 7.95 -6.49
CA TYR A 266 -50.83 7.33 -7.71
C TYR A 266 -52.33 7.02 -7.57
N ARG A 267 -53.18 8.05 -7.46
CA ARG A 267 -54.64 7.84 -7.32
C ARG A 267 -55.34 7.47 -8.63
N ASN A 268 -54.69 7.64 -9.78
CA ASN A 268 -55.28 7.38 -11.10
C ASN A 268 -54.37 6.49 -11.96
N VAL A 269 -54.02 5.29 -11.47
CA VAL A 269 -53.45 4.25 -12.36
C VAL A 269 -54.59 3.53 -13.07
N ALA A 270 -55.40 4.27 -13.83
CA ALA A 270 -56.37 3.70 -14.78
C ALA A 270 -55.68 3.11 -16.03
N ASN A 271 -54.40 2.73 -15.92
CA ASN A 271 -53.57 2.26 -17.04
C ASN A 271 -53.17 0.78 -16.92
N GLU A 272 -53.45 0.10 -15.80
CA GLU A 272 -53.18 -1.34 -15.69
C GLU A 272 -54.27 -2.19 -16.39
N TYR A 273 -55.46 -1.63 -16.62
CA TYR A 273 -56.53 -2.25 -17.39
C TYR A 273 -57.08 -1.25 -18.43
N ARG A 274 -56.36 -1.03 -19.53
CA ARG A 274 -56.97 -0.37 -20.71
C ARG A 274 -57.91 -1.38 -21.38
N ASP A 275 -59.19 -1.04 -21.55
CA ASP A 275 -60.19 -1.89 -22.23
C ASP A 275 -59.80 -2.33 -23.66
N LYS A 276 -58.83 -1.64 -24.27
CA LYS A 276 -58.29 -1.96 -25.60
C LYS A 276 -56.75 -1.85 -25.58
N PRO A 277 -56.04 -2.89 -25.10
CA PRO A 277 -54.59 -2.85 -24.91
C PRO A 277 -53.80 -2.69 -26.22
N PHE A 278 -54.44 -2.90 -27.38
CA PHE A 278 -53.83 -2.81 -28.70
C PHE A 278 -54.19 -1.53 -29.48
N THR A 279 -54.80 -0.53 -28.83
CA THR A 279 -55.12 0.73 -29.51
C THR A 279 -53.83 1.53 -29.71
N VAL A 280 -53.29 1.46 -30.93
CA VAL A 280 -52.14 2.25 -31.36
C VAL A 280 -52.59 3.71 -31.49
N GLU A 281 -51.77 4.66 -31.01
CA GLU A 281 -52.07 6.07 -31.17
C GLU A 281 -52.19 6.43 -32.65
N PRO A 282 -53.19 7.25 -33.06
CA PRO A 282 -53.41 7.58 -34.47
C PRO A 282 -52.20 8.27 -35.13
N ASN A 283 -51.37 8.95 -34.33
CA ASN A 283 -50.13 9.55 -34.80
C ASN A 283 -49.06 8.51 -35.12
N ALA A 284 -49.01 7.39 -34.39
CA ALA A 284 -48.11 6.29 -34.70
C ALA A 284 -48.50 5.57 -36.00
N LEU A 285 -49.80 5.50 -36.33
CA LEU A 285 -50.27 5.00 -37.63
C LEU A 285 -49.91 5.93 -38.80
N LYS A 286 -49.83 7.25 -38.54
CA LYS A 286 -49.47 8.27 -39.54
C LYS A 286 -47.96 8.48 -39.66
N ALA A 287 -47.17 7.93 -38.75
CA ALA A 287 -45.73 8.13 -38.73
C ALA A 287 -45.07 7.43 -39.93
N LYS A 288 -44.34 8.21 -40.74
CA LYS A 288 -43.52 7.69 -41.83
C LYS A 288 -42.13 7.35 -41.32
N ALA A 289 -41.55 6.26 -41.81
CA ALA A 289 -40.16 5.90 -41.52
C ALA A 289 -39.22 7.02 -42.01
N SER A 290 -38.20 7.35 -41.21
CA SER A 290 -37.20 8.34 -41.61
C SER A 290 -36.37 7.83 -42.80
N GLU A 291 -35.84 8.76 -43.60
CA GLU A 291 -35.04 8.43 -44.79
C GLU A 291 -33.89 7.48 -44.47
N ARG A 292 -33.22 7.67 -43.33
CA ARG A 292 -32.15 6.79 -42.85
C ARG A 292 -32.62 5.35 -42.59
N ILE A 293 -33.83 5.16 -42.05
CA ILE A 293 -34.38 3.81 -41.84
C ILE A 293 -34.68 3.16 -43.19
N LEU A 294 -35.23 3.92 -44.14
CA LEU A 294 -35.46 3.44 -45.50
C LEU A 294 -34.15 3.07 -46.22
N GLU A 295 -33.07 3.81 -46.01
CA GLU A 295 -31.74 3.48 -46.53
C GLU A 295 -31.18 2.20 -45.93
N LEU A 296 -31.29 2.02 -44.62
CA LEU A 296 -30.81 0.83 -43.92
C LEU A 296 -31.63 -0.41 -44.27
N ALA A 297 -32.91 -0.24 -44.59
CA ALA A 297 -33.78 -1.32 -45.05
C ALA A 297 -33.45 -1.80 -46.47
N LYS A 298 -32.68 -1.02 -47.27
CA LYS A 298 -32.23 -1.48 -48.59
C LYS A 298 -31.31 -2.70 -48.41
N PRO A 299 -31.57 -3.83 -49.11
CA PRO A 299 -30.74 -5.02 -48.98
C PRO A 299 -29.30 -4.69 -49.38
N LYS A 300 -28.35 -5.16 -48.57
CA LYS A 300 -26.92 -5.01 -48.89
C LYS A 300 -26.63 -5.75 -50.19
N LYS A 301 -26.10 -5.04 -51.18
CA LYS A 301 -25.67 -5.63 -52.45
C LYS A 301 -24.56 -6.65 -52.17
N THR A 302 -24.90 -7.94 -52.18
CA THR A 302 -23.91 -9.01 -52.13
C THR A 302 -23.21 -9.07 -53.49
N LYS A 303 -21.88 -8.94 -53.51
CA LYS A 303 -21.12 -9.24 -54.73
C LYS A 303 -21.36 -10.71 -55.06
N LYS A 304 -21.92 -11.00 -56.25
CA LYS A 304 -22.01 -12.38 -56.76
C LYS A 304 -20.57 -12.92 -56.81
N LYS A 305 -20.34 -14.04 -56.13
CA LYS A 305 -19.08 -14.79 -56.22
C LYS A 305 -19.04 -15.54 -57.54
#